data_AF-F4XRF8-F1
#
_entry.id   AF-F4XRF8-F1
#
_cell.length_a   1.000
_cell.length_b   1.000
_cell.length_c   1.000
_cell.angle_alpha   90.00
_cell.angle_beta   90.00
_cell.angle_gamma   90.00
#
_symmetry.space_group_name_H-M   'P 1'
#
loop_
_entity.id
_entity.type
_entity.pdbx_description
1 polymer ?
#
loop_
_entity_poly.entity_id
_entity_poly.type
_entity_poly.pdbx_seq_one_letter_code
_entity_poly.pdbx_strand_id
1 'polypeptide(L)'
;MFPGLSATLREQFYQTVFETHLNTCQYLTLQLLILLLQDHRNVSLSRLAKLFPQPIKYESRVRNIQRFLNLLKLSAKLLWFLTIKQIIKQEVHNYQRIYSAKISTKTLG
;
A
#
# COMPACT_ATOMS: atom_id res chain seq x y z
N MET A 1 -3.05 -14.99 9.68
CA MET A 1 -3.10 -13.71 10.41
C MET A 1 -1.78 -13.59 11.15
N PHE A 2 -0.84 -12.75 10.70
CA PHE A 2 0.51 -12.66 11.27
C PHE A 2 0.46 -12.05 12.68
N PRO A 3 0.75 -12.82 13.74
CA PRO A 3 0.71 -12.32 15.10
C PRO A 3 2.06 -11.65 15.40
N GLY A 4 2.07 -10.35 15.71
CA GLY A 4 3.29 -9.67 16.18
C GLY A 4 3.53 -8.25 15.66
N LEU A 5 2.81 -7.79 14.63
CA LEU A 5 2.84 -6.38 14.21
C LEU A 5 1.65 -5.65 14.82
N SER A 6 1.91 -4.69 15.71
CA SER A 6 0.93 -3.67 16.10
C SER A 6 0.31 -3.07 14.83
N ALA A 7 -1.01 -2.79 14.83
CA ALA A 7 -1.71 -2.25 13.66
C ALA A 7 -1.00 -1.03 13.03
N THR A 8 -0.39 -0.20 13.87
CA THR A 8 0.38 0.98 13.50
C THR A 8 1.64 0.69 12.67
N LEU A 9 2.34 -0.42 12.93
CA LEU A 9 3.54 -0.79 12.17
C LEU A 9 3.19 -1.27 10.75
N ARG A 10 2.02 -1.88 10.57
CA ARG A 10 1.53 -2.26 9.23
C ARG A 10 1.17 -1.02 8.41
N GLU A 11 0.55 -0.03 9.04
CA GLU A 11 0.19 1.23 8.38
C GLU A 11 1.41 1.99 7.87
N GLN A 12 2.46 2.15 8.70
CA GLN A 12 3.72 2.78 8.29
C GLN A 12 4.43 2.01 7.17
N PHE A 13 4.34 0.68 7.19
CA PHE A 13 4.95 -0.18 6.19
C PHE A 13 4.32 0.02 4.80
N TYR A 14 2.99 0.03 4.71
CA TYR A 14 2.32 0.29 3.43
C TYR A 14 2.57 1.72 2.95
N GLN A 15 2.56 2.71 3.85
CA GLN A 15 2.87 4.11 3.52
C GLN A 15 4.25 4.23 2.86
N THR A 16 5.30 3.67 3.46
CA THR A 16 6.67 3.76 2.92
C THR A 16 6.83 3.05 1.57
N VAL A 17 6.19 1.90 1.35
CA VAL A 17 6.25 1.21 0.05
C VAL A 17 5.51 1.99 -1.02
N PHE A 18 4.33 2.57 -0.73
CA PHE A 18 3.60 3.32 -1.75
C PHE A 18 4.24 4.67 -2.06
N GLU A 19 4.77 5.39 -1.07
CA GLU A 19 5.48 6.66 -1.25
C GLU A 19 6.77 6.52 -2.06
N THR A 20 7.45 5.36 -2.00
CA THR A 20 8.66 5.11 -2.79
C THR A 20 8.37 4.83 -4.26
N HIS A 21 7.14 4.40 -4.60
CA HIS A 21 6.78 4.00 -5.97
C HIS A 21 5.83 4.99 -6.68
N LEU A 22 5.04 5.74 -5.91
CA LEU A 22 4.06 6.71 -6.39
C LEU A 22 4.53 8.13 -6.05
N ASN A 23 4.25 9.09 -6.93
CA ASN A 23 4.40 10.48 -6.55
C ASN A 23 3.29 10.91 -5.56
N THR A 24 3.46 12.03 -4.87
CA THR A 24 2.53 12.51 -3.84
C THR A 24 1.09 12.59 -4.34
N CYS A 25 0.85 13.12 -5.55
CA CYS A 25 -0.49 13.22 -6.12
C CYS A 25 -1.12 11.84 -6.41
N GLN A 26 -0.31 10.90 -6.92
CA GLN A 26 -0.73 9.52 -7.18
C GLN A 26 -1.05 8.79 -5.88
N TYR A 27 -0.25 9.02 -4.84
CA TYR A 27 -0.47 8.43 -3.53
C TYR A 27 -1.78 8.95 -2.90
N LEU A 28 -2.02 10.27 -2.91
CA LEU A 28 -3.28 10.85 -2.45
C LEU A 28 -4.49 10.33 -3.24
N THR A 29 -4.33 10.19 -4.56
CA THR A 29 -5.38 9.61 -5.42
C THR A 29 -5.68 8.16 -5.03
N LEU A 30 -4.64 7.37 -4.75
CA LEU A 30 -4.77 5.99 -4.29
C LEU A 30 -5.51 5.92 -2.94
N GLN A 31 -5.12 6.76 -1.98
CA GLN A 31 -5.77 6.81 -0.66
C GLN A 31 -7.26 7.14 -0.78
N LEU A 32 -7.60 8.16 -1.57
CA LEU A 32 -8.99 8.52 -1.86
C LEU A 32 -9.77 7.38 -2.50
N LEU A 33 -9.18 6.69 -3.48
CA LEU A 33 -9.80 5.53 -4.11
C LEU A 33 -10.02 4.37 -3.12
N ILE A 34 -9.04 4.08 -2.26
CA ILE A 34 -9.19 3.04 -1.23
C ILE A 34 -10.33 3.38 -0.27
N LEU A 35 -10.40 4.62 0.21
CA LEU A 35 -11.49 5.07 1.09
C LEU A 35 -12.85 4.94 0.41
N LEU A 36 -12.97 5.36 -0.85
CA LEU A 36 -14.20 5.23 -1.63
C LEU A 36 -14.60 3.77 -1.85
N LEU A 37 -13.64 2.87 -2.06
CA LEU A 37 -13.88 1.43 -2.23
C LEU A 37 -14.29 0.76 -0.90
N GLN A 38 -13.73 1.21 0.22
CA GLN A 38 -14.08 0.71 1.55
C GLN A 38 -15.50 1.13 1.95
N ASP A 39 -15.87 2.39 1.69
CA ASP A 39 -17.20 2.91 1.99
C ASP A 39 -18.26 2.38 1.00
N HIS A 40 -17.91 2.28 -0.28
CA HIS A 40 -18.81 1.85 -1.33
C HIS A 40 -18.34 0.54 -1.95
N ARG A 41 -18.99 -0.58 -1.60
CA ARG A 41 -18.69 -1.92 -2.14
C ARG A 41 -18.92 -2.08 -3.65
N ASN A 42 -19.41 -1.06 -4.35
CA ASN A 42 -19.63 -1.08 -5.81
C ASN A 42 -18.49 -0.35 -6.52
N VAL A 43 -17.68 -1.11 -7.25
CA VAL A 43 -16.42 -0.67 -7.87
C VAL A 43 -16.58 -0.15 -9.31
N SER A 44 -17.78 0.27 -9.72
CA SER A 44 -17.96 0.80 -11.08
C SER A 44 -17.27 2.16 -11.27
N LEU A 45 -16.55 2.31 -12.38
CA LEU A 45 -15.81 3.55 -12.72
C LEU A 45 -16.72 4.79 -12.67
N SER A 46 -17.94 4.67 -13.16
CA SER A 46 -18.95 5.74 -13.13
C SER A 46 -19.33 6.14 -11.71
N ARG A 47 -19.43 5.18 -10.78
CA ARG A 47 -19.77 5.47 -9.39
C ARG A 47 -18.59 6.12 -8.67
N LEU A 48 -17.38 5.60 -8.86
CA LEU A 48 -16.16 6.20 -8.34
C LEU A 48 -16.01 7.65 -8.85
N ALA A 49 -16.21 7.90 -10.14
CA ALA A 49 -16.14 9.24 -10.71
C ALA A 49 -17.25 10.18 -10.23
N LYS A 50 -18.42 9.68 -9.81
CA LYS A 50 -19.46 10.52 -9.19
C LYS A 50 -19.09 10.96 -7.78
N LEU A 51 -18.41 10.10 -7.03
CA LEU A 51 -18.07 10.30 -5.62
C LEU A 51 -16.71 10.97 -5.42
N PHE A 52 -15.86 10.97 -6.45
CA PHE A 52 -14.52 11.53 -6.37
C PHE A 52 -14.59 13.06 -6.13
N PRO A 53 -13.98 13.59 -5.05
CA PRO A 53 -14.23 14.96 -4.55
C PRO A 53 -13.55 16.08 -5.37
N GLN A 54 -13.22 15.83 -6.64
CA GLN A 54 -12.53 16.79 -7.49
C GLN A 54 -13.52 17.70 -8.25
N PRO A 55 -13.41 19.04 -8.15
CA PRO A 55 -14.33 19.98 -8.78
C PRO A 55 -14.01 20.18 -10.27
N ILE A 56 -14.10 19.10 -11.06
CA ILE A 56 -13.89 19.11 -12.51
C ILE A 56 -15.10 18.48 -13.22
N LYS A 57 -15.13 18.53 -14.56
CA LYS A 57 -16.20 17.85 -15.32
C LYS A 57 -16.20 16.35 -15.04
N TYR A 58 -17.38 15.75 -14.92
CA TYR A 58 -17.54 14.30 -14.68
C TYR A 58 -16.71 13.45 -15.65
N GLU A 59 -16.80 13.74 -16.96
CA GLU A 59 -16.01 13.06 -17.99
C GLU A 59 -14.51 13.15 -17.76
N SER A 60 -14.04 14.26 -17.18
CA SER A 60 -12.63 14.43 -16.84
C SER A 60 -12.25 13.59 -15.61
N ARG A 61 -13.14 13.45 -14.62
CA ARG A 61 -12.92 12.53 -13.48
C ARG A 61 -12.85 11.08 -13.94
N VAL A 62 -13.76 10.65 -14.82
CA VAL A 62 -13.75 9.31 -15.41
C VAL A 62 -12.42 9.04 -16.09
N ARG A 63 -11.98 9.93 -16.99
CA ARG A 63 -10.70 9.80 -17.69
C ARG A 63 -9.51 9.82 -16.73
N ASN A 64 -9.52 10.65 -15.69
CA ASN A 64 -8.44 10.70 -14.72
C ASN A 64 -8.33 9.40 -13.92
N ILE A 65 -9.44 8.88 -13.40
CA ILE A 65 -9.46 7.61 -12.66
C ILE A 65 -9.05 6.46 -13.59
N GLN A 66 -9.55 6.43 -14.83
CA GLN A 66 -9.18 5.41 -15.80
C GLN A 66 -7.67 5.46 -16.12
N ARG A 67 -7.12 6.65 -16.38
CA ARG A 67 -5.67 6.83 -16.61
C ARG A 67 -4.87 6.39 -15.41
N PHE A 68 -5.32 6.71 -14.19
CA PHE A 68 -4.68 6.32 -12.95
C PHE A 68 -4.66 4.80 -12.76
N LEU A 69 -5.80 4.14 -12.92
CA LEU A 69 -5.92 2.68 -12.81
C LEU A 69 -5.12 1.93 -13.88
N ASN A 70 -4.92 2.54 -15.05
CA ASN A 70 -4.11 1.99 -16.13
C ASN A 70 -2.60 2.24 -15.97
N LEU A 71 -2.15 2.94 -14.91
CA LEU A 71 -0.73 3.12 -14.67
C LEU A 71 -0.07 1.76 -14.41
N LEU A 72 1.00 1.45 -15.16
CA LEU A 72 1.76 0.21 -14.99
C LEU A 72 2.22 0.00 -13.54
N LYS A 73 2.55 1.10 -12.84
CA LYS A 73 2.95 1.11 -11.42
C LYS A 73 1.86 0.60 -10.47
N LEU A 74 0.59 0.69 -10.87
CA LEU A 74 -0.58 0.19 -10.14
C LEU A 74 -0.99 -1.21 -10.57
N SER A 75 -0.22 -1.89 -11.44
CA SER A 75 -0.55 -3.28 -11.77
C SER A 75 -0.55 -4.11 -10.48
N ALA A 76 -1.62 -4.88 -10.28
CA ALA A 76 -1.76 -5.74 -9.11
C ALA A 76 -0.52 -6.64 -8.95
N LYS A 77 0.04 -7.13 -10.06
CA LYS A 77 1.27 -7.92 -10.07
C LYS A 77 2.46 -7.16 -9.46
N LEU A 78 2.67 -5.90 -9.83
CA LEU A 78 3.78 -5.10 -9.32
C LEU A 78 3.54 -4.68 -7.87
N LEU A 79 2.35 -4.20 -7.53
CA LEU A 79 2.04 -3.79 -6.16
C LEU A 79 2.09 -4.96 -5.17
N TRP A 80 1.47 -6.11 -5.51
CA TRP A 80 1.51 -7.30 -4.66
C TRP A 80 2.93 -7.86 -4.56
N PHE A 81 3.69 -7.91 -5.66
CA PHE A 81 5.06 -8.41 -5.62
C PHE A 81 5.98 -7.53 -4.78
N LEU A 82 5.90 -6.20 -4.90
CA LEU A 82 6.69 -5.25 -4.11
C LEU A 82 6.36 -5.36 -2.62
N THR A 83 5.05 -5.47 -2.31
CA THR A 83 4.57 -5.67 -0.94
C THR A 83 5.11 -6.96 -0.33
N ILE A 84 4.94 -8.09 -1.03
CA ILE A 84 5.39 -9.41 -0.55
C ILE A 84 6.91 -9.44 -0.41
N LYS A 85 7.65 -8.90 -1.39
CA LYS A 85 9.12 -8.80 -1.34
C LYS A 85 9.59 -8.05 -0.09
N GLN A 86 8.96 -6.93 0.22
CA GLN A 86 9.34 -6.12 1.37
C GLN A 86 8.98 -6.81 2.70
N ILE A 87 7.85 -7.54 2.76
CA ILE A 87 7.46 -8.33 3.95
C ILE A 87 8.50 -9.42 4.20
N ILE A 88 8.86 -10.18 3.16
CA ILE A 88 9.89 -11.24 3.26
C ILE A 88 11.22 -10.65 3.74
N LYS A 89 11.64 -9.52 3.18
CA LYS A 89 12.88 -8.83 3.60
C LYS A 89 12.84 -8.47 5.09
N GLN A 90 11.71 -7.93 5.58
CA GLN A 90 11.55 -7.57 6.98
C GLN A 90 11.59 -8.79 7.89
N GLU A 91 10.91 -9.88 7.53
CA GLU A 91 10.92 -11.12 8.30
C GLU A 91 12.34 -11.69 8.39
N VAL A 92 13.07 -11.73 7.27
CA VAL A 92 14.48 -12.19 7.25
C VAL A 92 15.35 -11.35 8.19
N HIS A 93 15.21 -10.02 8.18
CA HIS A 93 15.92 -9.14 9.11
C HIS A 93 15.55 -9.40 10.57
N ASN A 94 14.26 -9.61 10.87
CA ASN A 94 13.80 -9.93 12.22
C ASN A 94 14.40 -11.25 12.71
N TYR A 95 14.40 -12.28 11.87
CA TYR A 95 15.04 -13.57 12.18
C TYR A 95 16.53 -13.37 12.49
N GLN A 96 17.28 -12.71 11.62
CA GLN A 96 18.71 -12.45 11.84
C GLN A 96 18.97 -11.74 13.18
N ARG A 97 18.16 -10.72 13.51
CA ARG A 97 18.26 -9.98 14.77
C ARG A 97 18.05 -10.87 16.00
N ILE A 98 17.04 -11.76 15.94
CA ILE A 98 16.75 -12.72 17.02
C ILE A 98 17.89 -13.74 17.17
N TYR A 99 18.43 -14.26 16.07
CA TYR A 99 19.56 -15.20 16.10
C TYR A 99 20.81 -14.55 16.70
N SER A 100 21.16 -13.33 16.28
CA SER A 100 22.31 -12.59 16.84
C SER A 100 22.15 -12.31 18.34
N ALA A 101 20.95 -11.95 18.79
CA ALA A 101 20.68 -11.73 20.22
C ALA A 101 20.86 -13.00 21.05
N LYS A 102 20.38 -14.15 20.56
CA LYS A 102 20.54 -15.46 21.24
C LYS A 102 22.00 -15.89 21.36
N ILE A 103 22.84 -15.59 20.37
CA ILE A 103 24.27 -15.92 20.41
C ILE A 103 24.97 -15.05 21.46
N SER A 104 24.67 -13.74 21.50
CA SER A 104 25.27 -12.81 22.45
C SER A 104 24.93 -13.14 23.92
N THR A 105 23.73 -13.66 24.19
CA THR A 105 23.33 -14.07 25.55
C THR A 105 24.02 -15.36 26.02
N LYS A 106 24.48 -16.20 25.08
CA LYS A 106 25.10 -17.50 25.38
C LYS A 106 26.61 -17.39 25.63
N THR A 107 27.23 -16.30 25.21
CA THR A 107 28.67 -16.01 25.37
C THR A 107 29.00 -15.20 26.64
N LEU A 108 27.99 -14.75 27.39
CA LEU A 108 28.12 -13.92 28.60
C LEU A 108 27.82 -14.70 29.90
N GLY A 109 27.66 -16.02 29.83
CA GLY A 109 27.53 -16.93 30.98
C GLY A 109 28.44 -18.13 30.80
#